data_AF-A0A7J0H0U7-F1
#
_entry.id   AF-A0A7J0H0U7-F1
#
_cell.length_a   1.000
_cell.length_b   1.000
_cell.length_c   1.000
_cell.angle_alpha   90.00
_cell.angle_beta   90.00
_cell.angle_gamma   90.00
#
_symmetry.space_group_name_H-M   'P 1'
#
loop_
_entity.id
_entity.type
_entity.pdbx_description
1 polymer ?
#
loop_
_entity_poly.entity_id
_entity_poly.type
_entity_poly.pdbx_seq_one_letter_code
_entity_poly.pdbx_strand_id
1 'polypeptide(L)'
;MSQRVMKEKNALAERLKSAEAARKRFDEELKTLCHRKWEKREKEEQVARCEAYIDGMEAKLQACQQYIHSLETSLQEEMTRHAPLYGAGLEALSMKELETLSRIHEEGLRQIHALQQHKGSPSGSPLVPHTLPPAHGLYASAPPPMAVGLPPSLIPNGVIHSNGHVNGSAGPWFNHT
;
A
#
# COMPACT_ATOMS: atom_id res chain seq x y z
N MET A 1 -17.12 -59.10 -74.45
CA MET A 1 -17.28 -57.68 -74.05
C MET A 1 -17.76 -57.50 -72.60
N SER A 2 -18.73 -58.28 -72.11
CA SER A 2 -19.35 -58.12 -70.77
C SER A 2 -18.39 -58.17 -69.56
N GLN A 3 -17.41 -59.09 -69.55
CA GLN A 3 -16.54 -59.27 -68.36
C GLN A 3 -15.54 -58.13 -68.14
N ARG A 4 -15.06 -57.48 -69.21
CA ARG A 4 -14.16 -56.31 -69.10
C ARG A 4 -14.89 -55.11 -68.49
N VAL A 5 -16.09 -54.83 -69.00
CA VAL A 5 -16.96 -53.76 -68.50
C VAL A 5 -17.31 -53.95 -67.02
N MET A 6 -17.56 -55.19 -66.58
CA MET A 6 -17.84 -55.48 -65.17
C MET A 6 -16.63 -55.17 -64.26
N LYS A 7 -15.41 -55.52 -64.69
CA LYS A 7 -14.18 -55.22 -63.94
C LYS A 7 -13.95 -53.72 -63.83
N GLU A 8 -14.13 -53.00 -64.93
CA GLU A 8 -13.99 -51.54 -64.97
C GLU A 8 -15.03 -50.85 -64.07
N LYS A 9 -16.30 -51.29 -64.12
CA LYS A 9 -17.36 -50.78 -63.24
C LYS A 9 -17.01 -50.96 -61.76
N ASN A 10 -16.51 -52.14 -61.38
CA ASN A 10 -16.14 -52.41 -59.99
C ASN A 10 -14.93 -51.57 -59.55
N ALA A 11 -13.93 -51.41 -60.42
CA ALA A 11 -12.78 -50.54 -60.13
C ALA A 11 -13.19 -49.07 -59.95
N LEU A 12 -14.14 -48.58 -60.75
CA LEU A 12 -14.68 -47.23 -60.61
C LEU A 12 -15.48 -47.07 -59.31
N ALA A 13 -16.27 -48.07 -58.91
CA ALA A 13 -17.02 -48.04 -57.65
C ALA A 13 -16.10 -47.93 -56.43
N GLU A 14 -15.01 -48.71 -56.39
CA GLU A 14 -14.03 -48.63 -55.30
C GLU A 14 -13.28 -47.30 -55.29
N ARG A 15 -12.93 -46.76 -56.46
CA ARG A 15 -12.32 -45.43 -56.57
C ARG A 15 -13.25 -44.33 -56.06
N LEU A 16 -14.54 -44.38 -56.39
CA LEU A 16 -15.54 -43.43 -55.91
C LEU A 16 -15.66 -43.49 -54.38
N LYS A 17 -15.79 -44.70 -53.82
CA LYS A 17 -15.85 -44.92 -52.37
C LYS A 17 -14.61 -44.39 -51.65
N SER A 18 -13.42 -44.63 -52.21
CA SER A 18 -12.16 -44.11 -51.67
C SER A 18 -12.11 -42.57 -51.72
N ALA A 19 -12.52 -41.97 -52.83
CA ALA A 19 -12.56 -40.51 -52.99
C ALA A 19 -13.54 -39.85 -52.01
N GLU A 20 -14.72 -40.45 -51.79
CA GLU A 20 -15.69 -39.95 -50.80
C GLU A 20 -15.18 -40.06 -49.36
N ALA A 21 -14.49 -41.14 -49.03
CA ALA A 21 -13.84 -41.29 -47.73
C ALA A 21 -12.73 -40.24 -47.52
N ALA A 22 -11.93 -39.96 -48.55
CA ALA A 22 -10.93 -38.90 -48.52
C ALA A 22 -11.57 -37.52 -48.33
N ARG A 23 -12.65 -37.22 -49.07
CA ARG A 23 -13.39 -35.95 -48.91
C ARG A 23 -13.89 -35.75 -47.49
N LYS A 24 -14.49 -36.77 -46.88
CA LYS A 24 -14.97 -36.69 -45.48
C LYS A 24 -13.84 -36.41 -44.49
N ARG A 25 -12.68 -37.06 -44.65
CA ARG A 25 -11.50 -36.80 -43.81
C ARG A 25 -11.01 -35.36 -43.95
N PHE A 26 -10.94 -34.85 -45.18
CA PHE A 26 -10.58 -33.45 -45.40
C PHE A 26 -11.59 -32.48 -44.78
N ASP A 27 -12.88 -32.75 -44.87
CA ASP A 27 -13.92 -31.91 -44.24
C ASP A 27 -13.78 -31.90 -42.71
N GLU A 28 -13.46 -33.04 -42.09
CA GLU A 28 -13.17 -33.15 -40.66
C GLU A 28 -11.90 -32.39 -40.27
N GLU A 29 -10.83 -32.52 -41.05
CA GLU A 29 -9.59 -31.75 -40.86
C GLU A 29 -9.84 -30.25 -40.95
N LEU A 30 -10.62 -29.78 -41.94
CA LEU A 30 -10.98 -28.37 -42.06
C LEU A 30 -11.77 -27.86 -40.86
N LYS A 31 -12.71 -28.65 -40.32
CA LYS A 31 -13.45 -28.30 -39.10
C LYS A 31 -12.52 -28.16 -37.89
N THR A 32 -11.62 -29.13 -37.70
CA THR A 32 -10.66 -29.10 -36.57
C THR A 32 -9.67 -27.93 -36.70
N LEU A 33 -9.22 -27.62 -37.92
CA LEU A 33 -8.37 -26.46 -38.19
C LEU A 33 -9.11 -25.14 -37.94
N CYS A 34 -10.37 -25.03 -38.35
CA CYS A 34 -11.20 -23.85 -38.08
C CYS A 34 -11.34 -23.61 -36.57
N HIS A 35 -11.67 -24.67 -35.82
CA HIS A 35 -11.78 -24.61 -34.37
C HIS A 35 -10.46 -24.20 -33.70
N ARG A 36 -9.35 -24.85 -34.07
CA ARG A 36 -8.01 -24.52 -33.54
C ARG A 36 -7.61 -23.08 -33.84
N LYS A 37 -7.94 -22.56 -35.03
CA LYS A 37 -7.64 -21.16 -35.38
C LYS A 37 -8.46 -20.18 -34.55
N TRP A 38 -9.70 -20.53 -34.21
CA TRP A 38 -10.53 -19.72 -33.33
C TRP A 38 -9.98 -19.70 -31.91
N GLU A 39 -9.66 -20.87 -31.33
CA GLU A 39 -9.03 -20.97 -30.00
C GLU A 39 -7.70 -20.23 -29.92
N LYS A 40 -6.88 -20.29 -30.99
CA LYS A 40 -5.61 -19.56 -31.06
C LYS A 40 -5.85 -18.06 -30.97
N ARG A 41 -6.82 -17.54 -31.72
CA ARG A 41 -7.17 -16.11 -31.71
C ARG A 41 -7.67 -15.65 -30.35
N GLU A 42 -8.52 -16.45 -29.70
CA GLU A 42 -9.02 -16.14 -28.35
C GLU A 42 -7.88 -16.06 -27.32
N LYS A 43 -6.94 -17.01 -27.39
CA LYS A 43 -5.74 -16.99 -26.53
C LYS A 43 -4.84 -15.80 -26.82
N GLU A 44 -4.63 -15.44 -28.09
CA GLU A 44 -3.88 -14.25 -28.48
C GLU A 44 -4.53 -12.98 -27.91
N GLU A 45 -5.86 -12.89 -27.92
CA GLU A 45 -6.59 -11.76 -27.33
C GLU A 45 -6.47 -11.73 -25.80
N GLN A 46 -6.49 -12.89 -25.14
CA GLN A 46 -6.25 -12.97 -23.69
C GLN A 46 -4.82 -12.55 -23.33
N VAL A 47 -3.83 -12.93 -24.14
CA VAL A 47 -2.44 -12.50 -23.96
C VAL A 47 -2.34 -10.98 -24.07
N ALA A 48 -2.93 -10.38 -25.11
CA ALA A 48 -2.95 -8.92 -25.28
C ALA A 48 -3.61 -8.19 -24.09
N ARG A 49 -4.68 -8.76 -23.51
CA ARG A 49 -5.29 -8.22 -22.28
C ARG A 49 -4.37 -8.31 -21.07
N CYS A 50 -3.66 -9.42 -20.91
CA CYS A 50 -2.70 -9.61 -19.81
C CYS A 50 -1.50 -8.67 -19.94
N GLU A 51 -0.97 -8.49 -21.15
CA GLU A 51 0.13 -7.56 -21.44
C GLU A 51 -0.26 -6.13 -21.05
N ALA A 52 -1.43 -5.64 -21.50
CA ALA A 52 -1.91 -4.31 -21.13
C ALA A 52 -2.12 -4.13 -19.61
N TYR A 53 -2.50 -5.20 -18.90
CA TYR A 53 -2.62 -5.17 -17.44
C TYR A 53 -1.25 -5.07 -16.76
N ILE A 54 -0.26 -5.82 -17.24
CA ILE A 54 1.12 -5.77 -16.73
C ILE A 54 1.68 -4.37 -16.93
N ASP A 55 1.60 -3.82 -18.15
CA ASP A 55 2.06 -2.46 -18.46
C ASP A 55 1.40 -1.41 -17.55
N GLY A 56 0.09 -1.55 -17.33
CA GLY A 56 -0.67 -0.66 -16.45
C GLY A 56 -0.27 -0.76 -14.97
N MET A 57 0.10 -1.96 -14.49
CA MET A 57 0.61 -2.14 -13.14
C MET A 57 2.05 -1.65 -13.00
N GLU A 58 2.91 -1.88 -14.00
CA GLU A 58 4.28 -1.37 -14.04
C GLU A 58 4.33 0.15 -14.01
N ALA A 59 3.46 0.82 -14.78
CA ALA A 59 3.35 2.27 -14.76
C ALA A 59 2.95 2.81 -13.37
N LYS A 60 2.02 2.13 -12.67
CA LYS A 60 1.63 2.51 -11.31
C LYS A 60 2.76 2.28 -10.31
N LEU A 61 3.47 1.15 -10.42
CA LEU A 61 4.62 0.86 -9.59
C LEU A 61 5.70 1.93 -9.75
N GLN A 62 6.02 2.30 -11.00
CA GLN A 62 6.97 3.35 -11.30
C GLN A 62 6.54 4.70 -10.73
N ALA A 63 5.27 5.08 -10.85
CA ALA A 63 4.75 6.31 -10.27
C ALA A 63 4.87 6.33 -8.74
N CYS A 64 4.53 5.22 -8.07
CA CYS A 64 4.72 5.08 -6.63
C CYS A 64 6.19 5.19 -6.22
N GLN A 65 7.09 4.53 -6.95
CA GLN A 65 8.52 4.61 -6.71
C GLN A 65 9.02 6.05 -6.83
N GLN A 66 8.62 6.78 -7.89
CA GLN A 66 9.00 8.18 -8.07
C GLN A 66 8.48 9.06 -6.92
N TYR A 67 7.25 8.82 -6.47
CA TYR A 67 6.67 9.57 -5.36
C TYR A 67 7.43 9.35 -4.05
N ILE A 68 7.81 8.09 -3.74
CA ILE A 68 8.62 7.77 -2.56
C ILE A 68 9.97 8.49 -2.64
N HIS A 69 10.67 8.41 -3.76
CA HIS A 69 11.96 9.10 -3.92
C HIS A 69 11.83 10.63 -3.75
N SER A 70 10.74 11.22 -4.24
CA SER A 70 10.47 12.64 -4.05
C SER A 70 10.25 12.98 -2.57
N LEU A 71 9.52 12.14 -1.83
CA LEU A 71 9.29 12.33 -0.40
C LEU A 71 10.58 12.16 0.40
N GLU A 72 11.38 11.14 0.08
CA GLU A 72 12.68 10.88 0.71
C GLU A 72 13.63 12.06 0.51
N THR A 73 13.69 12.60 -0.71
CA THR A 73 14.52 13.77 -1.02
C THR A 73 14.05 15.00 -0.23
N SER A 74 12.74 15.29 -0.25
CA SER A 74 12.18 16.43 0.49
C SER A 74 12.41 16.29 2.00
N LEU A 75 12.27 15.09 2.56
CA LEU A 75 12.54 14.83 3.96
C LEU A 75 14.03 15.03 4.28
N GLN A 76 14.92 14.51 3.44
CA GLN A 76 16.36 14.67 3.64
C GLN A 76 16.78 16.14 3.57
N GLU A 77 16.22 16.91 2.63
CA GLU A 77 16.43 18.36 2.54
C GLU A 77 15.97 19.07 3.81
N GLU A 78 14.77 18.77 4.30
CA GLU A 78 14.22 19.37 5.52
C GLU A 78 15.07 19.00 6.75
N MET A 79 15.45 17.74 6.89
CA MET A 79 16.32 17.27 7.96
C MET A 79 17.69 17.97 7.92
N THR A 80 18.28 18.10 6.74
CA THR A 80 19.59 18.75 6.56
C THR A 80 19.48 20.25 6.86
N ARG A 81 18.41 20.91 6.41
CA ARG A 81 18.14 22.33 6.65
C ARG A 81 18.01 22.64 8.14
N HIS A 82 17.39 21.75 8.91
CA HIS A 82 17.16 21.94 10.35
C HIS A 82 18.24 21.33 11.26
N ALA A 83 19.16 20.52 10.72
CA ALA A 83 20.23 19.89 11.48
C ALA A 83 21.03 20.85 12.40
N PRO A 84 21.35 22.10 12.00
CA PRO A 84 22.06 23.03 12.87
C PRO A 84 21.30 23.43 14.13
N LEU A 85 19.96 23.45 14.09
CA LEU A 85 19.14 23.73 15.27
C LEU A 85 19.29 22.66 16.36
N TYR A 86 19.74 21.46 15.97
CA TYR A 86 20.03 20.35 16.88
C TYR A 86 21.53 20.19 17.17
N GLY A 87 22.37 21.13 16.69
CA GLY A 87 23.81 21.16 16.95
C GLY A 87 24.67 20.38 15.95
N ALA A 88 24.11 19.92 14.82
CA ALA A 88 24.87 19.24 13.78
C ALA A 88 25.25 20.19 12.63
N GLY A 89 26.49 20.11 12.13
CA GLY A 89 26.94 20.86 10.94
C GLY A 89 27.14 22.36 11.17
N LEU A 90 27.41 22.77 12.41
CA LEU A 90 27.61 24.19 12.76
C LEU A 90 28.83 24.81 12.06
N GLU A 91 29.79 23.98 11.68
CA GLU A 91 31.06 24.35 11.06
C GLU A 91 30.85 24.90 9.64
N ALA A 92 29.74 24.55 9.00
CA ALA A 92 29.37 25.02 7.67
C ALA A 92 28.59 26.35 7.69
N LEU A 93 28.14 26.81 8.86
CA LEU A 93 27.39 28.06 8.99
C LEU A 93 28.32 29.27 9.04
N SER A 94 27.83 30.40 8.53
CA SER A 94 28.51 31.68 8.69
C SER A 94 28.45 32.16 10.15
N MET A 95 29.37 33.05 10.55
CA MET A 95 29.37 33.64 11.89
C MET A 95 28.04 34.33 12.23
N LYS A 96 27.39 34.97 11.25
CA LYS A 96 26.08 35.62 11.44
C LYS A 96 24.96 34.60 11.72
N GLU A 97 24.98 33.46 11.04
CA GLU A 97 24.02 32.37 11.26
C GLU A 97 24.24 31.74 12.63
N LEU A 98 25.51 31.52 13.01
CA LEU A 98 25.87 30.99 14.33
C LEU A 98 25.44 31.92 15.48
N GLU A 99 25.63 33.24 15.33
CA GLU A 99 25.12 34.22 16.29
C GLU A 99 23.59 34.18 16.40
N THR A 100 22.90 33.99 15.28
CA THR A 100 21.44 33.87 15.26
C THR A 100 21.01 32.61 16.02
N LEU A 101 21.69 31.49 15.79
CA LEU A 101 21.47 30.25 16.51
C LEU A 101 21.73 30.39 18.02
N SER A 102 22.82 31.07 18.40
CA SER A 102 23.14 31.36 19.80
C SER A 102 22.01 32.14 20.48
N ARG A 103 21.51 33.20 19.83
CA ARG A 103 20.38 33.99 20.35
C ARG A 103 19.13 33.15 20.55
N ILE A 104 18.83 32.24 19.62
CA ILE A 104 17.68 31.32 19.73
C ILE A 104 17.85 30.41 20.95
N HIS A 105 19.04 29.83 21.16
CA HIS A 105 19.30 28.96 22.32
C HIS A 105 19.27 29.70 23.66
N GLU A 106 19.87 30.89 23.74
CA GLU A 106 19.84 31.73 24.94
C GLU A 106 18.39 32.07 25.34
N GLU A 107 17.57 32.42 24.36
CA GLU A 107 16.15 32.69 24.57
C GLU A 107 15.39 31.44 25.02
N GLY A 108 15.65 30.29 24.40
CA GLY A 108 15.06 29.01 24.81
C GLY A 108 15.40 28.65 26.26
N LEU A 109 16.64 28.85 26.69
CA LEU A 109 17.06 28.62 28.08
C LEU A 109 16.38 29.58 29.06
N ARG A 110 16.24 30.88 28.70
CA ARG A 110 15.48 31.84 29.52
C ARG A 110 14.04 31.38 29.73
N GLN A 111 13.37 30.92 28.68
CA GLN A 111 12.01 30.41 28.77
C GLN A 111 11.92 29.15 29.64
N ILE A 112 12.86 28.21 29.51
CA ILE A 112 12.92 27.01 30.35
C ILE A 112 13.05 27.40 31.83
N HIS A 113 13.93 28.34 32.16
CA HIS A 113 14.09 28.79 33.54
C HIS A 113 12.81 29.45 34.07
N ALA A 114 12.17 30.34 33.31
CA ALA A 114 10.89 30.92 33.68
C ALA A 114 9.81 29.84 33.93
N LEU A 115 9.81 28.79 33.08
CA LEU A 115 8.91 27.66 33.26
C LEU A 115 9.22 26.84 34.53
N GLN A 116 10.49 26.63 34.84
CA GLN A 116 10.89 25.94 36.07
C GLN A 116 10.51 26.73 37.32
N GLN A 117 10.56 28.06 37.30
CA GLN A 117 10.15 28.88 38.45
C GLN A 117 8.63 28.80 38.71
N HIS A 118 7.79 28.81 37.66
CA HIS A 118 6.33 28.67 37.86
C HIS A 118 5.93 27.24 38.26
N LYS A 119 6.59 26.21 37.70
CA LYS A 119 6.22 24.80 37.91
C LYS A 119 6.90 24.17 39.11
N GLY A 120 8.07 24.68 39.47
CA GLY A 120 8.85 24.34 40.65
C GLY A 120 8.55 25.24 41.86
N SER A 121 7.60 26.16 41.76
CA SER A 121 7.03 26.79 42.95
C SER A 121 6.28 25.71 43.75
N PRO A 122 6.75 25.32 44.94
CA PRO A 122 5.85 24.69 45.88
C PRO A 122 4.84 25.78 46.25
N SER A 123 3.59 25.41 46.44
CA SER A 123 2.73 26.14 47.36
C SER A 123 3.33 26.01 48.77
N GLY A 124 4.50 26.61 48.99
CA GLY A 124 5.07 26.97 50.27
C GLY A 124 4.75 28.43 50.48
N SER A 125 3.49 28.72 50.82
CA SER A 125 3.14 30.02 51.37
C SER A 125 3.49 30.04 52.86
N PRO A 126 4.02 31.15 53.39
CA PRO A 126 4.58 31.22 54.73
C PRO A 126 3.48 31.23 55.80
N LEU A 127 3.67 30.38 56.82
CA LEU A 127 3.26 30.56 58.22
C LEU A 127 2.15 31.59 58.50
N VAL A 128 0.91 31.10 58.69
CA VAL A 128 -0.06 31.75 59.57
C VAL A 128 -0.61 30.69 60.54
N PRO A 129 -0.29 30.75 61.84
CA PRO A 129 -0.77 29.78 62.81
C PRO A 129 -2.12 30.23 63.37
N HIS A 130 -3.25 29.75 62.83
CA HIS A 130 -4.55 29.88 63.47
C HIS A 130 -5.19 28.51 63.70
N THR A 131 -5.28 28.19 64.98
CA THR A 131 -5.98 27.09 65.63
C THR A 131 -7.48 27.09 65.32
N LEU A 132 -8.04 25.94 64.90
CA LEU A 132 -9.27 25.26 65.40
C LEU A 132 -9.84 24.27 64.34
N PRO A 133 -10.58 23.20 64.74
CA PRO A 133 -10.49 21.86 64.11
C PRO A 133 -11.81 21.42 63.42
N PRO A 134 -12.02 20.11 63.13
CA PRO A 134 -12.01 19.50 61.80
C PRO A 134 -13.43 19.22 61.24
N ALA A 135 -13.64 19.38 59.94
CA ALA A 135 -14.88 18.96 59.28
C ALA A 135 -14.60 18.15 58.01
N HIS A 136 -15.10 16.91 58.03
CA HIS A 136 -15.18 15.94 56.94
C HIS A 136 -15.74 16.51 55.63
N GLY A 137 -15.27 15.98 54.50
CA GLY A 137 -15.97 16.16 53.22
C GLY A 137 -15.23 15.58 52.03
N LEU A 138 -15.69 14.42 51.58
CA LEU A 138 -15.26 13.66 50.41
C LEU A 138 -15.39 14.49 49.12
N TYR A 139 -14.44 14.36 48.19
CA TYR A 139 -14.63 13.86 46.80
C TYR A 139 -13.47 14.32 45.90
N ALA A 140 -12.76 13.34 45.34
CA ALA A 140 -11.80 13.51 44.27
C ALA A 140 -12.53 13.84 42.96
N SER A 141 -12.13 14.92 42.29
CA SER A 141 -12.60 15.27 40.94
C SER A 141 -11.65 14.65 39.92
N ALA A 142 -12.10 13.57 39.27
CA ALA A 142 -11.52 13.08 38.02
C ALA A 142 -12.13 13.87 36.84
N PRO A 143 -11.36 14.24 35.80
CA PRO A 143 -11.91 14.93 34.64
C PRO A 143 -12.66 13.96 33.70
N PRO A 144 -13.72 14.41 32.99
CA PRO A 144 -14.56 13.55 32.17
C PRO A 144 -13.87 13.15 30.84
N PRO A 145 -14.15 11.94 30.30
CA PRO A 145 -13.66 11.53 29.00
C PRO A 145 -14.39 12.29 27.88
N MET A 146 -13.64 12.93 27.00
CA MET A 146 -14.15 13.60 25.79
C MET A 146 -14.73 12.55 24.83
N ALA A 147 -16.03 12.61 24.61
CA ALA A 147 -16.72 11.83 23.57
C ALA A 147 -16.42 12.44 22.19
N VAL A 148 -15.62 11.74 21.38
CA VAL A 148 -15.40 12.09 19.97
C VAL A 148 -16.47 11.37 19.15
N GLY A 149 -17.38 12.15 18.57
CA GLY A 149 -18.45 11.68 17.69
C GLY A 149 -17.90 11.08 16.40
N LEU A 150 -18.25 9.83 16.13
CA LEU A 150 -18.13 9.19 14.83
C LEU A 150 -19.40 9.46 14.00
N PRO A 151 -19.30 9.75 12.69
CA PRO A 151 -20.47 9.97 11.83
C PRO A 151 -21.24 8.65 11.56
N PRO A 152 -22.56 8.70 11.34
CA PRO A 152 -23.36 7.49 11.12
C PRO A 152 -23.23 6.99 9.68
N SER A 153 -22.78 5.74 9.50
CA SER A 153 -22.81 5.05 8.21
C SER A 153 -24.13 4.31 8.01
N LEU A 154 -24.98 4.82 7.13
CA LEU A 154 -26.21 4.17 6.67
C LEU A 154 -25.93 3.22 5.48
N ILE A 155 -25.82 1.91 5.78
CA ILE A 155 -26.33 0.65 5.12
C ILE A 155 -26.33 0.48 3.56
N PRO A 156 -26.54 -0.72 2.94
CA PRO A 156 -26.59 -2.12 3.44
C PRO A 156 -25.97 -3.24 2.54
N ASN A 157 -25.87 -4.44 3.14
CA ASN A 157 -25.86 -5.81 2.56
C ASN A 157 -24.62 -6.37 1.85
N GLY A 158 -24.12 -7.50 2.39
CA GLY A 158 -23.44 -8.52 1.59
C GLY A 158 -22.40 -9.39 2.31
N VAL A 159 -22.87 -10.49 2.91
CA VAL A 159 -22.12 -11.75 3.10
C VAL A 159 -21.06 -11.80 4.22
N ILE A 160 -21.46 -12.49 5.29
CA ILE A 160 -20.62 -13.00 6.39
C ILE A 160 -19.94 -14.29 5.93
N HIS A 161 -18.61 -14.31 5.89
CA HIS A 161 -17.83 -15.53 6.05
C HIS A 161 -16.74 -15.30 7.09
N SER A 162 -17.04 -15.72 8.31
CA SER A 162 -16.09 -15.94 9.39
C SER A 162 -15.35 -17.25 9.14
N ASN A 163 -14.02 -17.24 9.07
CA ASN A 163 -13.19 -18.29 9.67
C ASN A 163 -11.70 -17.91 9.78
N GLY A 164 -11.17 -17.93 11.00
CA GLY A 164 -9.93 -18.63 11.33
C GLY A 164 -8.57 -18.06 10.94
N HIS A 165 -8.05 -17.15 11.77
CA HIS A 165 -6.74 -17.24 12.45
C HIS A 165 -5.49 -17.70 11.66
N VAL A 166 -4.57 -16.77 11.39
CA VAL A 166 -3.13 -17.02 11.40
C VAL A 166 -2.44 -15.89 12.15
N ASN A 167 -1.85 -16.26 13.28
CA ASN A 167 -1.02 -15.43 14.13
C ASN A 167 0.35 -15.28 13.45
N GLY A 168 0.62 -14.10 12.89
CA GLY A 168 1.91 -13.75 12.29
C GLY A 168 2.65 -12.79 13.21
N SER A 169 3.60 -13.33 13.97
CA SER A 169 4.56 -12.61 14.81
C SER A 169 5.12 -11.38 14.10
N ALA A 170 4.83 -10.19 14.61
CA ALA A 170 5.52 -8.96 14.25
C ALA A 170 6.96 -9.03 14.79
N GLY A 171 7.91 -9.38 13.91
CA GLY A 171 9.33 -9.28 14.21
C GLY A 171 9.78 -7.81 14.32
N PRO A 172 10.75 -7.47 15.19
CA PRO A 172 11.18 -6.09 15.40
C PRO A 172 11.83 -5.52 14.15
N TRP A 173 11.31 -4.39 13.68
CA TRP A 173 12.00 -3.54 12.73
C TRP A 173 13.05 -2.78 13.53
N PHE A 174 14.32 -3.22 13.54
CA PHE A 174 15.54 -2.41 13.68
C PHE A 174 16.73 -3.38 13.78
N ASN A 175 17.68 -3.28 12.86
CA ASN A 175 19.04 -3.79 13.06
C ASN A 175 19.96 -2.59 13.30
N HIS A 176 20.61 -2.56 14.45
CA HIS A 176 21.82 -1.76 14.68
C HIS A 176 23.02 -2.65 14.43
N THR A 177 23.84 -2.30 13.43
CA THR A 177 25.32 -2.15 13.49
C THR A 177 25.78 -1.64 12.14
#